data_AF-A0A920TLW9-F1
#
_entry.id   AF-A0A920TLW9-F1
#
_cell.length_a   1.000
_cell.length_b   1.000
_cell.length_c   1.000
_cell.angle_alpha   90.00
_cell.angle_beta   90.00
_cell.angle_gamma   90.00
#
_symmetry.space_group_name_H-M   'P 1'
#
loop_
_entity.id
_entity.type
_entity.pdbx_description
1 polymer ?
#
loop_
_entity_poly.entity_id
_entity_poly.type
_entity_poly.pdbx_seq_one_letter_code
_entity_poly.pdbx_strand_id
1 'polypeptide(L)'
;MDILWYYLIGYWLILLLFGGSDPFGLSSNIARTIDIAILGENHLWKGTGIPFDPEGLLSTFPAIVTVLIGFSIGQLIQKVPDQMPLKKTHIVSGAGIAAVGWLWGFIFPINKQLWTSTYVLYTGGLASFFLASFIWLIDIRGYKKLSWPFMIFGTNSIFVFIGSGLWVKTILKVKFDYNGDFISGYSYL
;
A
#
# COMPACT_ATOMS: atom_id res chain seq x y z
N MET A 1 2.36 10.08 -18.85
CA MET A 1 1.52 9.90 -17.64
C MET A 1 0.06 9.64 -17.99
N ASP A 2 -0.41 10.10 -19.15
CA ASP A 2 -1.84 10.08 -19.52
C ASP A 2 -2.42 8.68 -19.63
N ILE A 3 -1.60 7.70 -20.00
CA ILE A 3 -1.99 6.29 -20.08
C ILE A 3 -2.43 5.72 -18.72
N LEU A 4 -1.86 6.18 -17.61
CA LEU A 4 -2.18 5.68 -16.27
C LEU A 4 -3.64 5.98 -15.89
N TRP A 5 -4.16 7.12 -16.34
CA TRP A 5 -5.55 7.50 -16.08
C TRP A 5 -6.55 6.55 -16.74
N TYR A 6 -6.23 6.04 -17.94
CA TYR A 6 -7.10 5.07 -18.61
C TYR A 6 -7.18 3.75 -17.83
N TYR A 7 -6.07 3.28 -17.26
CA TYR A 7 -6.09 2.09 -16.39
C TYR A 7 -6.93 2.32 -15.13
N LEU A 8 -6.77 3.47 -14.47
CA LEU A 8 -7.48 3.79 -13.24
C LEU A 8 -8.98 4.02 -13.45
N ILE A 9 -9.36 4.74 -14.49
CA ILE A 9 -10.77 4.99 -14.84
C ILE A 9 -11.41 3.72 -15.39
N GLY A 10 -10.70 2.99 -16.26
CA GLY A 10 -11.17 1.72 -16.81
C GLY A 10 -11.43 0.69 -15.73
N TYR A 11 -10.50 0.53 -14.78
CA TYR A 11 -10.68 -0.36 -13.63
C TYR A 11 -11.89 0.05 -12.78
N TRP A 12 -12.06 1.34 -12.49
CA TRP A 12 -13.21 1.85 -11.75
C TRP A 12 -14.53 1.53 -12.44
N LEU A 13 -14.63 1.75 -13.75
CA LEU A 13 -15.81 1.44 -14.53
C LEU A 13 -16.10 -0.06 -14.58
N ILE A 14 -15.08 -0.91 -14.69
CA ILE A 14 -15.26 -2.37 -14.66
C ILE A 14 -15.85 -2.80 -13.32
N LEU A 15 -15.32 -2.31 -12.19
CA LEU A 15 -15.91 -2.62 -10.89
C LEU A 15 -17.36 -2.17 -10.81
N LEU A 16 -17.65 -0.91 -11.15
CA LEU A 16 -19.00 -0.35 -11.07
C LEU A 16 -20.03 -1.09 -11.93
N LEU A 17 -19.68 -1.42 -13.17
CA LEU A 17 -20.62 -2.00 -14.13
C LEU A 17 -20.84 -3.50 -13.94
N PHE A 18 -19.83 -4.21 -13.41
CA PHE A 18 -19.87 -5.67 -13.31
C PHE A 18 -19.86 -6.21 -11.87
N GLY A 19 -19.77 -5.34 -10.85
CA GLY A 19 -19.73 -5.72 -9.44
C GLY A 19 -21.10 -5.91 -8.76
N GLY A 20 -22.20 -5.92 -9.51
CA GLY A 20 -23.53 -6.21 -8.98
C GLY A 20 -24.07 -5.19 -7.99
N SER A 21 -24.77 -5.65 -6.94
CA SER A 21 -25.46 -4.80 -5.95
C SER A 21 -24.53 -4.08 -4.98
N ASP A 22 -23.34 -4.64 -4.73
CA ASP A 22 -22.28 -4.01 -3.95
C ASP A 22 -20.94 -4.20 -4.67
N PRO A 23 -20.62 -3.30 -5.63
CA PRO A 23 -19.42 -3.40 -6.45
C PRO A 23 -18.09 -3.39 -5.71
N PHE A 24 -18.08 -2.87 -4.49
CA PHE A 24 -16.87 -2.66 -3.70
C PHE A 24 -16.79 -3.58 -2.48
N GLY A 25 -17.83 -4.38 -2.23
CA GLY A 25 -17.87 -5.41 -1.21
C GLY A 25 -17.05 -6.64 -1.55
N LEU A 26 -16.60 -7.37 -0.53
CA LEU A 26 -15.71 -8.52 -0.69
C LEU A 26 -16.35 -9.71 -1.42
N SER A 27 -17.67 -9.90 -1.30
CA SER A 27 -18.38 -11.08 -1.82
C SER A 27 -18.90 -10.91 -3.25
N SER A 28 -19.34 -9.71 -3.62
CA SER A 28 -20.06 -9.40 -4.86
C SER A 28 -19.22 -8.74 -5.95
N ASN A 29 -17.99 -8.31 -5.65
CA ASN A 29 -17.15 -7.65 -6.63
C ASN A 29 -16.71 -8.58 -7.78
N ILE A 30 -16.54 -7.99 -8.97
CA ILE A 30 -16.15 -8.70 -10.19
C ILE A 30 -14.72 -9.27 -10.13
N ALA A 31 -13.81 -8.66 -9.36
CA ALA A 31 -12.43 -9.15 -9.24
C ALA A 31 -12.42 -10.57 -8.64
N ARG A 32 -13.17 -10.79 -7.56
CA ARG A 32 -13.36 -12.10 -6.94
C ARG A 32 -13.99 -13.10 -7.91
N THR A 33 -15.00 -12.69 -8.68
CA THR A 33 -15.65 -13.58 -9.66
C THR A 33 -14.67 -14.07 -10.71
N ILE A 34 -13.81 -13.18 -11.23
CA ILE A 34 -12.77 -13.53 -12.20
C ILE A 34 -11.72 -14.45 -11.57
N ASP A 35 -11.24 -14.12 -10.37
CA ASP A 35 -10.24 -14.92 -9.68
C ASP A 35 -10.75 -16.33 -9.37
N ILE A 36 -12.01 -16.48 -8.94
CA ILE A 36 -12.62 -17.80 -8.73
C ILE A 36 -12.78 -18.55 -10.06
N ALA A 37 -13.21 -17.88 -11.12
CA ALA A 37 -13.41 -18.53 -12.42
C ALA A 37 -12.10 -19.06 -13.03
N ILE A 38 -10.98 -18.37 -12.81
CA ILE A 38 -9.68 -18.70 -13.41
C ILE A 38 -8.81 -19.54 -12.48
N LEU A 39 -8.66 -19.13 -11.22
CA LEU A 39 -7.77 -19.76 -10.25
C LEU A 39 -8.50 -20.82 -9.41
N GLY A 40 -9.81 -20.67 -9.21
CA GLY A 40 -10.59 -21.53 -8.33
C GLY A 40 -10.42 -21.19 -6.84
N GLU A 41 -11.47 -21.45 -6.05
CA GLU A 41 -11.54 -21.04 -4.64
C GLU A 41 -10.44 -21.63 -3.74
N ASN A 42 -9.88 -22.78 -4.11
CA ASN A 42 -8.83 -23.44 -3.32
C ASN A 42 -7.47 -22.75 -3.42
N HIS A 43 -7.26 -21.92 -4.45
CA HIS A 43 -6.01 -21.21 -4.68
C HIS A 43 -6.08 -19.75 -4.21
N LEU A 44 -7.25 -19.28 -3.78
CA LEU A 44 -7.40 -17.91 -3.26
C LEU A 44 -7.05 -17.83 -1.79
N TRP A 45 -6.57 -16.67 -1.38
CA TRP A 45 -6.35 -16.34 0.01
C TRP A 45 -7.69 -16.33 0.79
N LYS A 46 -7.66 -16.80 2.05
CA LYS A 46 -8.86 -16.98 2.89
C LYS A 46 -8.82 -16.18 4.20
N GLY A 47 -7.86 -15.28 4.36
CA GLY A 47 -7.68 -14.55 5.62
C GLY A 47 -8.75 -13.50 5.92
N THR A 48 -9.64 -13.20 4.97
CA THR A 48 -10.86 -12.39 5.15
C THR A 48 -12.09 -13.21 5.56
N GLY A 49 -11.94 -14.53 5.77
CA GLY A 49 -13.05 -15.43 6.09
C GLY A 49 -13.80 -15.98 4.86
N ILE A 50 -13.52 -15.46 3.67
CA ILE A 50 -14.00 -16.00 2.39
C ILE A 50 -12.83 -16.13 1.39
N PRO A 51 -12.94 -16.98 0.35
CA PRO A 51 -11.95 -17.00 -0.73
C PRO A 51 -11.95 -15.65 -1.47
N PHE A 52 -10.90 -14.87 -1.28
CA PHE A 52 -10.73 -13.55 -1.87
C PHE A 52 -9.24 -13.19 -1.90
N ASP A 53 -8.72 -12.80 -3.06
CA ASP A 53 -7.33 -12.41 -3.21
C ASP A 53 -7.18 -10.88 -3.37
N PRO A 54 -6.60 -10.17 -2.40
CA PRO A 54 -6.35 -8.74 -2.52
C PRO A 54 -5.44 -8.34 -3.68
N GLU A 55 -4.60 -9.27 -4.12
CA GLU A 55 -3.61 -9.11 -5.18
C GLU A 55 -3.96 -9.97 -6.41
N GLY A 56 -5.26 -10.25 -6.58
CA GLY A 56 -5.82 -11.00 -7.70
C GLY A 56 -5.59 -10.38 -9.09
N LEU A 57 -6.11 -11.06 -10.11
CA LEU A 57 -5.78 -10.77 -11.51
C LEU A 57 -6.22 -9.36 -11.91
N LEU A 58 -7.42 -8.96 -11.52
CA LEU A 58 -7.97 -7.66 -11.92
C LEU A 58 -7.39 -6.50 -11.07
N SER A 59 -7.17 -6.69 -9.77
CA SER A 59 -6.53 -5.70 -8.89
C SER A 59 -5.04 -5.50 -9.21
N THR A 60 -4.41 -6.41 -9.96
CA THR A 60 -3.04 -6.23 -10.44
C THR A 60 -2.90 -5.04 -11.40
N PHE A 61 -3.93 -4.69 -12.18
CA PHE A 61 -3.88 -3.54 -13.10
C PHE A 61 -3.64 -2.20 -12.38
N PRO A 62 -4.46 -1.80 -11.39
CA PRO A 62 -4.17 -0.59 -10.61
C PRO A 62 -2.89 -0.73 -9.76
N ALA A 63 -2.50 -1.94 -9.33
CA ALA A 63 -1.22 -2.15 -8.65
C ALA A 63 0.00 -1.83 -9.52
N ILE A 64 -0.03 -2.17 -10.81
CA ILE A 64 0.99 -1.76 -11.79
C ILE A 64 1.07 -0.23 -11.85
N VAL A 65 -0.08 0.47 -11.81
CA VAL A 65 -0.08 1.94 -11.80
C VAL A 65 0.61 2.49 -10.54
N THR A 66 0.41 1.88 -9.36
CA THR A 66 1.16 2.26 -8.15
C THR A 66 2.68 2.15 -8.34
N VAL A 67 3.14 1.05 -8.94
CA VAL A 67 4.57 0.84 -9.22
C VAL A 67 5.09 1.87 -10.22
N LEU A 68 4.34 2.14 -11.30
CA LEU A 68 4.74 3.11 -12.32
C LEU A 68 4.77 4.54 -11.79
N ILE A 69 3.87 4.91 -10.87
CA ILE A 69 3.92 6.19 -10.15
C ILE A 69 5.25 6.27 -9.38
N GLY A 70 5.57 5.26 -8.55
CA GLY A 70 6.81 5.20 -7.78
C GLY A 70 8.07 5.28 -8.65
N PHE A 71 8.10 4.52 -9.74
CA PHE A 71 9.20 4.52 -10.70
C PHE A 71 9.40 5.89 -11.35
N SER A 72 8.30 6.55 -11.77
CA SER A 72 8.35 7.88 -12.39
C SER A 72 8.92 8.92 -11.43
N ILE A 73 8.51 8.88 -10.16
CA ILE A 73 9.03 9.76 -9.10
C ILE A 73 10.51 9.49 -8.87
N GLY A 74 10.91 8.22 -8.77
CA GLY A 74 12.30 7.82 -8.58
C GLY A 74 13.22 8.30 -9.71
N GLN A 75 12.80 8.11 -10.96
CA GLN A 75 13.55 8.64 -12.12
C GLN A 75 13.71 10.15 -12.05
N LEU A 76 12.63 10.85 -11.69
CA LEU A 76 12.63 12.29 -11.65
C LEU A 76 13.57 12.83 -10.56
N ILE A 77 13.61 12.18 -9.39
CA ILE A 77 14.55 12.51 -8.31
C ILE A 77 16.01 12.30 -8.77
N GLN A 78 16.30 11.22 -9.51
CA GLN A 78 17.66 10.92 -9.99
C GLN A 78 18.15 11.91 -11.07
N LYS A 79 17.26 12.40 -11.93
CA LYS A 79 17.61 13.27 -13.07
C LYS A 79 17.98 14.70 -12.68
N VAL A 80 17.77 15.12 -11.44
CA VAL A 80 17.85 16.54 -11.06
C VAL A 80 18.81 16.74 -9.89
N PRO A 81 20.11 16.91 -10.17
CA PRO A 81 21.03 17.46 -9.18
C PRO A 81 20.66 18.94 -8.94
N ASP A 82 20.49 19.32 -7.68
CA ASP A 82 20.50 20.70 -7.17
C ASP A 82 19.38 21.71 -7.49
N GLN A 83 18.25 21.34 -8.09
CA GLN A 83 17.13 22.29 -8.24
C GLN A 83 16.10 22.21 -7.10
N MET A 84 16.32 23.02 -6.05
CA MET A 84 15.37 23.26 -4.95
C MET A 84 13.94 23.66 -5.41
N PRO A 85 13.72 24.38 -6.53
CA PRO A 85 12.37 24.70 -7.03
C PRO A 85 11.58 23.47 -7.47
N LEU A 86 12.21 22.52 -8.18
CA LEU A 86 11.54 21.33 -8.70
C LEU A 86 11.00 20.46 -7.55
N LYS A 87 11.81 20.27 -6.50
CA LYS A 87 11.44 19.49 -5.32
C LYS A 87 10.20 20.04 -4.60
N LYS A 88 10.03 21.37 -4.53
CA LYS A 88 8.81 22.00 -3.97
C LYS A 88 7.58 21.74 -4.83
N THR A 89 7.71 21.82 -6.15
CA THR A 89 6.62 21.49 -7.09
C THR A 89 6.16 20.04 -6.91
N HIS A 90 7.07 19.12 -6.59
CA HIS A 90 6.73 17.70 -6.35
C HIS A 90 6.05 17.43 -5.02
N ILE A 91 6.38 18.17 -3.96
CA ILE A 91 5.63 18.13 -2.70
C ILE A 91 4.18 18.55 -2.98
N VAL A 92 3.99 19.65 -3.72
CA VAL A 92 2.65 20.15 -4.08
C VAL A 92 1.91 19.18 -4.99
N SER A 93 2.57 18.59 -5.99
CA SER A 93 1.93 17.62 -6.89
C SER A 93 1.55 16.32 -6.17
N GLY A 94 2.40 15.82 -5.26
CA GLY A 94 2.11 14.65 -4.45
C GLY A 94 0.89 14.86 -3.53
N ALA A 95 0.86 16.01 -2.85
CA ALA A 95 -0.29 16.41 -2.03
C ALA A 95 -1.57 16.57 -2.88
N GLY A 96 -1.46 17.16 -4.08
CA GLY A 96 -2.56 17.30 -5.03
C GLY A 96 -3.12 15.94 -5.48
N ILE A 97 -2.25 15.00 -5.85
CA ILE A 97 -2.65 13.64 -6.24
C ILE A 97 -3.32 12.92 -5.06
N ALA A 98 -2.78 13.06 -3.86
CA ALA A 98 -3.40 12.49 -2.66
C ALA A 98 -4.80 13.07 -2.42
N ALA A 99 -4.95 14.40 -2.52
CA ALA A 99 -6.24 15.06 -2.38
C ALA A 99 -7.26 14.60 -3.44
N VAL A 100 -6.83 14.42 -4.70
CA VAL A 100 -7.69 13.87 -5.76
C VAL A 100 -8.13 12.45 -5.41
N GLY A 101 -7.22 11.58 -4.96
CA GLY A 101 -7.57 10.23 -4.52
C GLY A 101 -8.55 10.22 -3.34
N TRP A 102 -8.35 11.12 -2.38
CA TRP A 102 -9.23 11.29 -1.23
C TRP A 102 -10.63 11.78 -1.60
N LEU A 103 -10.72 12.81 -2.46
CA LEU A 103 -11.99 13.36 -2.94
C LEU A 103 -12.76 12.37 -3.81
N TRP A 104 -12.06 11.69 -4.72
CA TRP A 104 -12.68 10.61 -5.50
C TRP A 104 -13.12 9.44 -4.61
N GLY A 105 -12.47 9.28 -3.46
CA GLY A 105 -12.82 8.35 -2.38
C GLY A 105 -14.28 8.42 -1.91
N PHE A 106 -14.95 9.57 -2.05
CA PHE A 106 -16.36 9.72 -1.69
C PHE A 106 -17.31 8.98 -2.64
N ILE A 107 -16.90 8.74 -3.90
CA ILE A 107 -17.70 8.04 -4.92
C ILE A 107 -17.15 6.63 -5.15
N PHE A 108 -15.82 6.49 -5.12
CA PHE A 108 -15.13 5.22 -5.25
C PHE A 108 -14.30 4.96 -3.99
N PRO A 109 -14.83 4.19 -3.01
CA PRO A 109 -14.21 4.04 -1.70
C PRO A 109 -12.73 3.65 -1.77
N ILE A 110 -11.91 4.27 -0.92
CA ILE A 110 -10.51 3.89 -0.76
C ILE A 110 -10.46 2.50 -0.13
N ASN A 111 -10.28 1.49 -0.97
CA ASN A 111 -10.25 0.09 -0.58
C ASN A 111 -8.92 -0.55 -1.02
N LYS A 112 -8.13 -0.97 -0.03
CA LYS A 112 -6.86 -1.68 -0.22
C LYS A 112 -7.07 -3.09 -0.76
N GLN A 113 -8.11 -3.79 -0.29
CA GLN A 113 -8.39 -5.17 -0.69
C GLN A 113 -8.73 -5.30 -2.17
N LEU A 114 -9.32 -4.26 -2.77
CA LEU A 114 -9.55 -4.21 -4.23
C LEU A 114 -8.46 -3.43 -4.97
N TRP A 115 -7.44 -2.93 -4.29
CA TRP A 115 -6.44 -2.04 -4.88
C TRP A 115 -7.05 -0.90 -5.71
N THR A 116 -8.10 -0.29 -5.17
CA THR A 116 -8.92 0.71 -5.88
C THR A 116 -8.12 1.88 -6.43
N SER A 117 -8.58 2.49 -7.53
CA SER A 117 -7.91 3.64 -8.13
C SER A 117 -7.75 4.82 -7.18
N THR A 118 -8.72 5.02 -6.28
CA THR A 118 -8.64 6.02 -5.22
C THR A 118 -7.58 5.66 -4.18
N TYR A 119 -7.45 4.39 -3.82
CA TYR A 119 -6.33 3.90 -3.00
C TYR A 119 -4.97 4.13 -3.68
N VAL A 120 -4.85 3.86 -4.98
CA VAL A 120 -3.61 4.11 -5.74
C VAL A 120 -3.20 5.58 -5.72
N LEU A 121 -4.13 6.49 -6.03
CA LEU A 121 -3.84 7.93 -6.03
C LEU A 121 -3.58 8.46 -4.63
N TYR A 122 -4.39 8.05 -3.65
CA TYR A 122 -4.25 8.52 -2.28
C TYR A 122 -2.89 8.10 -1.68
N THR A 123 -2.58 6.81 -1.73
CA THR A 123 -1.34 6.29 -1.14
C THR A 123 -0.10 6.63 -1.97
N GLY A 124 -0.20 6.61 -3.30
CA GLY A 124 0.88 7.03 -4.19
C GLY A 124 1.20 8.52 -4.03
N GLY A 125 0.17 9.38 -3.93
CA GLY A 125 0.31 10.79 -3.67
C GLY A 125 0.96 11.08 -2.31
N LEU A 126 0.50 10.42 -1.25
CA LEU A 126 1.09 10.52 0.09
C LEU A 126 2.56 10.06 0.09
N ALA A 127 2.86 8.91 -0.52
CA ALA A 127 4.23 8.42 -0.63
C ALA A 127 5.14 9.42 -1.36
N SER A 128 4.65 10.03 -2.45
CA SER A 128 5.34 11.09 -3.19
C SER A 128 5.62 12.30 -2.32
N PHE A 129 4.60 12.76 -1.59
CA PHE A 129 4.67 13.91 -0.69
C PHE A 129 5.70 13.69 0.43
N PHE A 130 5.62 12.55 1.11
CA PHE A 130 6.56 12.21 2.19
C PHE A 130 7.98 12.03 1.68
N LEU A 131 8.17 11.34 0.56
CA LEU A 131 9.49 11.17 -0.05
C LEU A 131 10.14 12.52 -0.38
N ALA A 132 9.41 13.41 -1.06
CA ALA A 132 9.91 14.73 -1.40
C ALA A 132 10.17 15.59 -0.14
N SER A 133 9.31 15.47 0.88
CA SER A 133 9.50 16.15 2.17
C SER A 133 10.74 15.67 2.92
N PHE A 134 11.00 14.35 2.93
CA PHE A 134 12.18 13.77 3.56
C PHE A 134 13.47 14.12 2.82
N ILE A 135 13.48 14.10 1.49
CA ILE A 135 14.62 14.59 0.69
C ILE A 135 14.92 16.05 1.03
N TRP A 136 13.89 16.90 1.12
CA TRP A 136 14.09 18.29 1.48
C TRP A 136 14.58 18.48 2.93
N LEU A 137 14.03 17.74 3.89
CA LEU A 137 14.41 17.86 5.30
C LEU A 137 15.80 17.29 5.58
N ILE A 138 16.11 16.10 5.06
CA ILE A 138 17.32 15.35 5.39
C ILE A 138 18.48 15.77 4.48
N ASP A 139 18.27 15.77 3.16
CA ASP A 139 19.36 15.99 2.20
C ASP A 139 19.65 17.47 1.99
N ILE A 140 18.62 18.33 1.97
CA ILE A 140 18.81 19.77 1.73
C ILE A 140 19.00 20.54 3.05
N ARG A 141 18.10 20.37 4.03
CA ARG A 141 18.21 21.06 5.33
C ARG A 141 19.20 20.41 6.29
N GLY A 142 19.71 19.22 5.98
CA GLY A 142 20.80 18.60 6.75
C GLY A 142 20.39 17.98 8.09
N TYR A 143 19.10 17.70 8.33
CA TYR A 143 18.62 17.07 9.58
C TYR A 143 18.97 15.56 9.70
N LYS A 144 20.21 15.19 9.35
CA LYS A 144 20.67 13.79 9.29
C LYS A 144 20.64 13.05 10.63
N LYS A 145 20.79 13.77 11.75
CA LYS A 145 20.71 13.18 13.11
C LYS A 145 19.31 12.64 13.42
N LEU A 146 18.25 13.30 12.96
CA LEU A 146 16.87 12.86 13.18
C LEU A 146 16.55 11.60 12.37
N SER A 147 17.13 11.47 11.17
CA SER A 147 16.91 10.32 10.29
C SER A 147 17.72 9.08 10.65
N TRP A 148 18.79 9.21 11.45
CA TRP A 148 19.71 8.12 11.76
C TRP A 148 19.05 6.82 12.26
N PRO A 149 18.15 6.84 13.28
CA PRO A 149 17.52 5.60 13.73
C PRO A 149 16.64 4.96 12.64
N PHE A 150 15.88 5.76 11.89
CA PHE A 150 15.02 5.27 10.80
C PHE A 150 15.83 4.68 9.64
N MET A 151 17.01 5.23 9.36
CA MET A 151 17.91 4.73 8.34
C MET A 151 18.45 3.33 8.69
N ILE A 152 18.74 3.06 9.96
CA ILE A 152 19.19 1.73 10.42
C ILE A 152 18.11 0.68 10.12
N PHE A 153 16.86 0.96 10.51
CA PHE A 153 15.75 0.05 10.23
C PHE A 153 15.48 -0.09 8.72
N GLY A 154 15.58 1.01 7.96
CA GLY A 154 15.36 1.01 6.52
C GLY A 154 16.37 0.17 5.73
N THR A 155 17.67 0.35 6.00
CA THR A 155 18.75 -0.38 5.32
C THR A 155 18.80 -1.85 5.72
N ASN A 156 18.20 -2.22 6.86
CA ASN A 156 18.14 -3.59 7.38
C ASN A 156 16.71 -4.16 7.43
N SER A 157 15.84 -3.74 6.50
CA SER A 157 14.41 -4.05 6.53
C SER A 157 14.10 -5.55 6.53
N ILE A 158 14.83 -6.36 5.76
CA ILE A 158 14.66 -7.84 5.73
C ILE A 158 15.00 -8.45 7.10
N PHE A 159 16.09 -8.01 7.71
CA PHE A 159 16.51 -8.49 9.03
C PHE A 159 15.45 -8.18 10.08
N VAL A 160 14.94 -6.95 10.09
CA VAL A 160 13.89 -6.50 11.02
C VAL A 160 12.59 -7.30 10.79
N PHE A 161 12.20 -7.52 9.53
CA PHE A 161 11.04 -8.33 9.18
C PHE A 161 11.14 -9.76 9.73
N ILE A 162 12.25 -10.45 9.43
CA ILE A 162 12.49 -11.82 9.92
C ILE A 162 12.57 -11.84 11.45
N GLY A 163 13.30 -10.91 12.05
CA GLY A 163 13.44 -10.78 13.49
C GLY A 163 12.09 -10.62 14.20
N SER A 164 11.20 -9.77 13.67
CA SER A 164 9.85 -9.60 14.21
C SER A 164 9.04 -10.90 14.19
N GLY A 165 9.14 -11.68 13.11
CA GLY A 165 8.46 -12.97 12.98
C GLY A 165 9.01 -14.04 13.93
N LEU A 166 10.34 -14.08 14.09
CA LEU A 166 11.00 -14.98 15.05
C LEU A 166 10.63 -14.63 16.49
N TRP A 167 10.60 -13.34 16.82
CA TRP A 167 10.21 -12.85 18.14
C TRP A 167 8.81 -13.32 18.53
N VAL A 168 7.82 -13.05 17.67
CA VAL A 168 6.42 -13.46 17.91
C VAL A 168 6.30 -14.98 18.04
N LYS A 169 6.91 -15.75 17.13
CA LYS A 169 6.87 -17.22 17.17
C LYS A 169 7.55 -17.80 18.41
N THR A 170 8.61 -17.17 18.90
CA THR A 170 9.32 -17.62 20.10
C THR A 170 8.47 -17.37 21.34
N ILE A 171 7.93 -16.17 21.48
CA ILE A 171 7.12 -15.78 22.63
C ILE A 171 5.80 -16.58 22.70
N LEU A 172 5.19 -16.91 21.56
CA LEU A 172 4.03 -17.81 21.52
C LEU A 172 4.35 -19.23 22.02
N LYS A 173 5.61 -19.69 21.88
CA LYS A 173 6.05 -21.01 22.36
C LYS A 173 6.45 -21.02 23.83
N VAL A 174 6.90 -19.90 24.37
CA VAL A 174 7.19 -19.76 25.81
C VAL A 174 5.85 -19.76 26.53
N LYS A 175 5.59 -20.81 27.31
CA LYS A 175 4.37 -20.94 28.14
C LYS A 175 4.78 -21.06 29.60
N PHE A 176 4.03 -20.42 30.48
CA PHE A 176 4.23 -20.49 31.93
C PHE A 176 2.88 -20.44 32.64
N ASP A 177 2.85 -20.94 33.88
CA ASP A 177 1.67 -20.86 34.74
C ASP A 177 1.52 -19.43 35.25
N TYR A 178 0.34 -18.86 35.06
CA TYR A 178 -0.04 -17.58 35.62
C TYR A 178 -1.45 -17.69 36.20
N ASN A 179 -1.56 -17.56 37.53
CA ASN A 179 -2.81 -17.71 38.27
C ASN A 179 -3.55 -19.04 38.03
N GLY A 180 -2.82 -20.13 37.78
CA GLY A 180 -3.40 -21.46 37.54
C GLY A 180 -3.76 -21.75 36.07
N ASP A 181 -3.56 -20.78 35.17
CA ASP A 181 -3.72 -20.97 33.72
C ASP A 181 -2.36 -20.97 33.01
N PHE A 182 -2.17 -21.91 32.07
CA PHE A 182 -1.00 -21.90 31.18
C PHE A 182 -1.17 -20.87 30.08
N ILE A 183 -0.59 -19.69 30.27
CA ILE A 183 -0.59 -18.62 29.27
C ILE A 183 0.70 -18.61 28.46
N SER A 184 0.60 -18.14 27.21
CA SER A 184 1.78 -17.85 26.40
C SER A 184 2.41 -16.52 26.84
N GLY A 185 3.71 -16.36 26.63
CA GLY A 185 4.37 -15.07 26.85
C GLY A 185 3.78 -13.95 25.99
N TYR A 186 3.10 -14.28 24.90
CA TYR A 186 2.46 -13.29 24.02
C TYR A 186 1.16 -12.77 24.65
N SER A 187 0.41 -13.67 25.29
CA SER A 187 -0.84 -13.34 25.98
C SER A 187 -0.60 -12.57 27.29
N TYR A 188 0.61 -12.64 27.83
CA TYR A 188 1.02 -11.92 29.02
C TYR A 188 1.45 -10.47 28.75
N LEU A 189 2.03 -10.20 27.58
CA LEU A 189 2.39 -8.86 27.11
C LEU A 189 1.14 -8.08 26.67
#